data_AF-A0A8B6HII1-F1
#
_entry.id   AF-A0A8B6HII1-F1
#
_cell.length_a   1.000
_cell.length_b   1.000
_cell.length_c   1.000
_cell.angle_alpha   90.00
_cell.angle_beta   90.00
_cell.angle_gamma   90.00
#
_symmetry.space_group_name_H-M   'P 1'
#
loop_
_entity.id
_entity.type
_entity.pdbx_description
1 polymer ?
#
loop_
_entity_poly.entity_id
_entity_poly.type
_entity_poly.pdbx_seq_one_letter_code
_entity_poly.pdbx_strand_id
1 'polypeptide(L)'
;MESTDGENQPMEMDISKVKAEIDEEIDTYYFESDHVALKGNADYHAMLRTIALLEAQRIQAISDLDRLYKCRDDALEDPIGFVDKLQRGEDLNLPKQQRIAELPMINWEKYTSTVDFTSLGIPKHLTRLKKQLVNGAASTENEQKPINANFQSFDGQSSLVRGRIKEEGKSATFNQLWSIEEQK
;
A
#
# COMPACT_ATOMS: atom_id res chain seq x y z
N MET A 1 34.97 75.24 -7.51
CA MET A 1 35.16 73.84 -7.92
C MET A 1 34.74 73.02 -6.71
N GLU A 2 33.51 72.55 -6.74
CA GLU A 2 32.86 71.81 -5.67
C GLU A 2 32.84 70.35 -6.12
N SER A 3 33.61 69.51 -5.42
CA SER A 3 33.70 68.08 -5.70
C SER A 3 32.78 67.37 -4.73
N THR A 4 31.76 66.72 -5.29
CA THR A 4 30.74 65.94 -4.59
C THR A 4 31.33 64.61 -4.13
N ASP A 5 31.34 64.39 -2.81
CA ASP A 5 31.55 63.07 -2.21
C ASP A 5 30.36 62.16 -2.55
N GLY A 6 30.64 61.04 -3.21
CA GLY A 6 29.67 60.00 -3.49
C GLY A 6 29.34 59.23 -2.22
N GLU A 7 28.16 59.49 -1.65
CA GLU A 7 27.57 58.68 -0.59
C GLU A 7 27.37 57.24 -1.09
N ASN A 8 28.19 56.31 -0.58
CA ASN A 8 27.97 54.89 -0.72
C ASN A 8 26.96 54.46 0.36
N GLN A 9 25.68 54.41 0.02
CA GLN A 9 24.63 53.91 0.91
C GLN A 9 24.69 52.38 0.97
N PRO A 10 24.79 51.75 2.16
CA PRO A 10 24.69 50.30 2.28
C PRO A 10 23.24 49.87 2.02
N MET A 11 23.03 48.90 1.13
CA MET A 11 21.75 48.22 1.00
C MET A 11 21.43 47.50 2.31
N GLU A 12 20.54 48.07 3.12
CA GLU A 12 19.92 47.35 4.23
C GLU A 12 19.06 46.22 3.66
N MET A 13 19.55 44.99 3.77
CA MET A 13 18.73 43.81 3.51
C MET A 13 17.76 43.65 4.67
N ASP A 14 16.47 43.76 4.37
CA ASP A 14 15.38 43.66 5.34
C ASP A 14 15.28 42.22 5.86
N ILE A 15 15.95 41.96 6.99
CA ILE A 15 16.08 40.66 7.66
C ILE A 15 14.69 40.07 7.97
N SER A 16 13.69 40.92 8.16
CA SER A 16 12.28 40.57 8.39
C SER A 16 11.69 39.78 7.22
N LYS A 17 12.08 40.14 5.99
CA LYS A 17 11.56 39.53 4.76
C LYS A 17 12.23 38.19 4.47
N VAL A 18 13.54 38.11 4.70
CA VAL A 18 14.31 36.87 4.59
C VAL A 18 13.84 35.83 5.62
N LYS A 19 13.49 36.26 6.84
CA LYS A 19 12.96 35.38 7.89
C LYS A 19 11.61 34.75 7.50
N ALA A 20 10.70 35.55 6.93
CA ALA A 20 9.38 35.07 6.50
C ALA A 20 9.47 34.09 5.32
N GLU A 21 10.35 34.37 4.35
CA GLU A 21 10.59 33.46 3.21
C GLU A 21 11.19 32.12 3.66
N ILE A 22 12.10 32.14 4.64
CA ILE A 22 12.67 30.90 5.22
C ILE A 22 11.62 30.12 6.02
N ASP A 23 10.77 30.78 6.80
CA ASP A 23 9.74 30.10 7.60
C ASP A 23 8.65 29.46 6.70
N GLU A 24 8.31 30.06 5.56
CA GLU A 24 7.42 29.45 4.54
C GLU A 24 8.09 28.28 3.79
N GLU A 25 9.40 28.36 3.53
CA GLU A 25 10.17 27.27 2.93
C GLU A 25 10.28 26.06 3.88
N ILE A 26 10.39 26.31 5.19
CA ILE A 26 10.45 25.26 6.23
C ILE A 26 9.12 24.49 6.36
N ASP A 27 7.96 25.11 6.11
CA ASP A 27 6.64 24.47 6.25
C ASP A 27 6.27 23.56 5.04
N THR A 28 7.13 23.55 4.01
CA THR A 28 6.93 22.78 2.78
C THR A 28 7.72 21.47 2.82
N TYR A 29 7.10 20.41 3.35
CA TYR A 29 7.72 19.08 3.43
C TYR A 29 7.86 18.43 2.04
N TYR A 30 9.11 18.21 1.60
CA TYR A 30 9.52 17.42 0.43
C TYR A 30 10.90 16.80 0.69
N PHE A 31 11.26 15.75 -0.05
CA PHE A 31 12.60 15.15 0.02
C PHE A 31 13.58 15.85 -0.91
N GLU A 32 14.86 15.89 -0.54
CA GLU A 32 15.91 16.45 -1.39
C GLU A 32 16.05 15.72 -2.73
N SER A 33 15.74 14.42 -2.75
CA SER A 33 15.72 13.57 -3.95
C SER A 33 14.52 13.82 -4.87
N ASP A 34 13.51 14.57 -4.43
CA ASP A 34 12.29 14.76 -5.21
C ASP A 34 12.55 15.65 -6.43
N HIS A 35 11.83 15.35 -7.51
CA HIS A 35 11.88 16.15 -8.73
C HIS A 35 11.41 17.59 -8.44
N VAL A 36 12.17 18.58 -8.91
CA VAL A 36 11.90 20.02 -8.68
C VAL A 36 10.48 20.42 -9.11
N ALA A 37 9.92 19.79 -10.14
CA ALA A 37 8.55 20.02 -10.60
C ALA A 37 7.46 19.67 -9.56
N LEU A 38 7.78 18.81 -8.58
CA LEU A 38 6.86 18.39 -7.52
C LEU A 38 6.92 19.31 -6.29
N LYS A 39 7.99 20.10 -6.13
CA LYS A 39 8.23 20.97 -4.95
C LYS A 39 7.24 22.13 -4.79
N GLY A 40 6.50 22.47 -5.85
CA GLY A 40 5.45 23.49 -5.80
C GLY A 40 4.04 22.91 -5.82
N ASN A 41 3.89 21.58 -5.78
CA ASN A 41 2.60 20.93 -5.96
C ASN A 41 1.91 20.67 -4.62
N ALA A 42 0.86 21.45 -4.32
CA ALA A 42 0.08 21.30 -3.10
C ALA A 42 -0.51 19.88 -2.89
N ASP A 43 -0.95 19.20 -3.94
CA ASP A 43 -1.50 17.84 -3.85
C ASP A 43 -0.41 16.83 -3.47
N TYR A 44 0.80 17.03 -3.99
CA TYR A 44 1.96 16.21 -3.66
C TYR A 44 2.37 16.38 -2.19
N HIS A 45 2.45 17.63 -1.70
CA HIS A 45 2.77 17.88 -0.29
C HIS A 45 1.68 17.36 0.65
N ALA A 46 0.41 17.50 0.29
CA ALA A 46 -0.70 16.91 1.06
C ALA A 46 -0.51 15.39 1.17
N MET A 47 -0.20 14.72 0.07
CA MET A 47 0.11 13.30 0.06
C MET A 47 1.30 12.96 0.97
N LEU A 48 2.43 13.64 0.82
CA LEU A 48 3.62 13.40 1.64
C LEU A 48 3.37 13.56 3.14
N ARG A 49 2.67 14.64 3.55
CA ARG A 49 2.29 14.86 4.95
C ARG A 49 1.42 13.73 5.47
N THR A 50 0.44 13.28 4.68
CA THR A 50 -0.41 12.15 5.08
C THR A 50 0.35 10.83 5.17
N ILE A 51 1.30 10.57 4.27
CA ILE A 51 2.17 9.39 4.34
C ILE A 51 3.01 9.43 5.61
N ALA A 52 3.67 10.54 5.90
CA ALA A 52 4.48 10.68 7.11
C ALA A 52 3.64 10.48 8.39
N LEU A 53 2.42 11.04 8.41
CA LEU A 53 1.49 10.85 9.52
C LEU A 53 1.04 9.39 9.65
N LEU A 54 0.70 8.72 8.55
CA LEU A 54 0.31 7.31 8.54
C LEU A 54 1.47 6.38 8.96
N GLU A 55 2.71 6.70 8.60
CA GLU A 55 3.90 5.97 9.06
C GLU A 55 4.10 6.12 10.58
N ALA A 56 3.99 7.33 11.10
CA ALA A 56 4.00 7.56 12.55
C ALA A 56 2.86 6.78 13.23
N GLN A 57 1.67 6.77 12.61
CA GLN A 57 0.53 6.03 13.12
C GLN A 57 0.78 4.51 13.12
N ARG A 58 1.41 3.98 12.07
CA ARG A 58 1.79 2.58 11.98
C ARG A 58 2.79 2.19 13.06
N ILE A 59 3.81 3.02 13.31
CA ILE A 59 4.79 2.78 14.39
C ILE A 59 4.07 2.72 15.75
N GLN A 60 3.16 3.67 16.00
CA GLN A 60 2.36 3.68 17.22
C GLN A 60 1.50 2.42 17.35
N ALA A 61 0.81 2.00 16.29
CA ALA A 61 -0.04 0.81 16.28
C ALA A 61 0.74 -0.47 16.63
N ILE A 62 1.97 -0.59 16.13
CA ILE A 62 2.86 -1.71 16.46
C ILE A 62 3.21 -1.70 17.95
N SER A 63 3.62 -0.54 18.48
CA SER A 63 3.95 -0.40 19.91
C SER A 63 2.73 -0.67 20.81
N ASP A 64 1.54 -0.23 20.40
CA ASP A 64 0.30 -0.47 21.14
C ASP A 64 -0.07 -1.95 21.14
N LEU A 65 0.13 -2.64 20.02
CA LEU A 65 -0.09 -4.07 19.91
C LEU A 65 0.87 -4.86 20.82
N ASP A 66 2.15 -4.51 20.86
CA ASP A 66 3.13 -5.13 21.77
C ASP A 66 2.74 -4.91 23.24
N ARG A 67 2.24 -3.72 23.57
CA ARG A 67 1.76 -3.40 24.93
C ARG A 67 0.50 -4.20 25.28
N LEU A 68 -0.43 -4.37 24.35
CA LEU A 68 -1.63 -5.20 24.55
C LEU A 68 -1.28 -6.66 24.80
N TYR A 69 -0.28 -7.22 24.11
CA TYR A 69 0.16 -8.59 24.37
C TYR A 69 0.73 -8.75 25.77
N LYS A 70 1.55 -7.80 26.24
CA LYS A 70 2.05 -7.82 27.62
C LYS A 70 0.91 -7.74 28.64
N CYS A 71 0.00 -6.78 28.48
CA CYS A 71 -1.15 -6.65 29.37
C CYS A 71 -2.04 -7.91 29.39
N ARG A 72 -2.19 -8.59 28.25
CA ARG A 72 -2.89 -9.86 28.18
C ARG A 72 -2.17 -10.93 28.98
N ASP A 73 -0.87 -11.07 28.79
CA ASP A 73 -0.09 -12.12 29.45
C ASP A 73 -0.08 -11.89 30.98
N ASP A 74 0.09 -10.65 31.44
CA ASP A 74 -0.01 -10.26 32.85
C ASP A 74 -1.40 -10.55 33.45
N ALA A 75 -2.46 -10.30 32.68
CA ALA A 75 -3.83 -10.58 33.10
C ALA A 75 -4.16 -12.08 33.15
N LEU A 76 -3.47 -12.89 32.33
CA LEU A 76 -3.60 -14.35 32.36
C LEU A 76 -2.79 -14.99 33.49
N GLU A 77 -1.69 -14.36 33.91
CA GLU A 77 -0.89 -14.79 35.06
C GLU A 77 -1.65 -14.56 36.38
N ASP A 78 -2.28 -13.39 36.56
CA ASP A 78 -3.14 -13.08 37.72
C ASP A 78 -4.54 -12.57 37.31
N PRO A 79 -5.47 -13.47 36.98
CA PRO A 79 -6.81 -13.08 36.52
C PRO A 79 -7.67 -12.47 37.62
N ILE A 80 -7.47 -12.85 38.88
CA ILE A 80 -8.26 -12.34 40.01
C ILE A 80 -7.83 -10.91 40.32
N GLY A 81 -6.52 -10.65 40.41
CA GLY A 81 -5.99 -9.32 40.62
C GLY A 81 -6.31 -8.37 39.47
N PHE A 82 -6.35 -8.86 38.22
CA PHE A 82 -6.79 -8.05 37.08
C PHE A 82 -8.25 -7.60 37.21
N VAL A 83 -9.18 -8.50 37.55
CA VAL A 83 -10.60 -8.15 37.73
C VAL A 83 -10.81 -7.19 38.90
N ASP A 84 -10.08 -7.38 39.99
CA ASP A 84 -10.12 -6.49 41.16
C ASP A 84 -9.68 -5.05 40.79
N LYS A 85 -8.58 -4.90 40.05
CA LYS A 85 -8.15 -3.60 39.50
C LYS A 85 -9.20 -3.00 38.57
N LEU A 86 -9.83 -3.82 37.72
CA LEU A 86 -10.88 -3.38 36.81
C LEU A 86 -12.14 -2.89 37.56
N GLN A 87 -12.56 -3.59 38.62
CA GLN A 87 -13.71 -3.22 39.44
C GLN A 87 -13.47 -1.95 40.24
N ARG A 88 -12.25 -1.73 40.71
CA ARG A 88 -11.83 -0.48 41.37
C ARG A 88 -11.68 0.69 40.40
N GLY A 89 -11.73 0.45 39.09
CA GLY A 89 -11.52 1.47 38.07
C GLY A 89 -10.08 2.00 38.04
N GLU A 90 -9.10 1.18 38.45
CA GLU A 90 -7.69 1.54 38.34
C GLU A 90 -7.26 1.64 36.87
N ASP A 91 -6.28 2.50 36.59
CA ASP A 91 -5.75 2.64 35.23
C ASP A 91 -4.90 1.43 34.85
N LEU A 92 -5.50 0.53 34.08
CA LEU A 92 -4.87 -0.67 33.53
C LEU A 92 -3.82 -0.36 32.46
N ASN A 93 -3.60 0.92 32.13
CA ASN A 93 -2.55 1.35 31.22
C ASN A 93 -2.69 0.70 29.83
N LEU A 94 -3.93 0.41 29.42
CA LEU A 94 -4.23 -0.18 28.12
C LEU A 94 -4.11 0.89 27.03
N PRO A 95 -3.48 0.57 25.89
CA PRO A 95 -3.50 1.43 24.71
C PRO A 95 -4.91 1.82 24.30
N LYS A 96 -5.09 3.09 23.92
CA LYS A 96 -6.37 3.61 23.44
C LYS A 96 -6.51 3.37 21.94
N GLN A 97 -7.75 3.41 21.46
CA GLN A 97 -8.01 3.34 20.03
C GLN A 97 -7.36 4.52 19.31
N GLN A 98 -6.53 4.21 18.34
CA GLN A 98 -5.88 5.19 17.48
C GLN A 98 -6.86 5.73 16.44
N ARG A 99 -6.83 7.05 16.20
CA ARG A 99 -7.55 7.68 15.09
C ARG A 99 -6.66 7.72 13.86
N ILE A 100 -7.10 7.07 12.79
CA ILE A 100 -6.36 6.99 11.52
C ILE A 100 -6.56 8.29 10.74
N ALA A 101 -5.49 8.79 10.12
CA ALA A 101 -5.56 9.97 9.28
C ALA A 101 -6.36 9.71 8.00
N GLU A 102 -7.13 10.70 7.55
CA GLU A 102 -7.86 10.63 6.29
C GLU A 102 -6.92 10.89 5.10
N LEU A 103 -7.22 10.25 3.96
CA LEU A 103 -6.42 10.43 2.75
C LEU A 103 -6.77 11.74 2.04
N PRO A 104 -5.79 12.45 1.48
CA PRO A 104 -6.05 13.67 0.73
C PRO A 104 -6.75 13.33 -0.58
N MET A 105 -7.77 14.10 -0.92
CA MET A 105 -8.51 13.92 -2.17
C MET A 105 -7.77 14.63 -3.32
N ILE A 106 -7.11 13.85 -4.17
CA ILE A 106 -6.33 14.35 -5.31
C ILE A 106 -7.20 14.31 -6.57
N ASN A 107 -7.35 15.45 -7.25
CA ASN A 107 -7.99 15.50 -8.56
C ASN A 107 -7.03 15.02 -9.65
N TRP A 108 -7.08 13.73 -9.97
CA TRP A 108 -6.20 13.10 -10.97
C TRP A 108 -6.40 13.60 -12.40
N GLU A 109 -7.56 14.16 -12.74
CA GLU A 109 -7.83 14.69 -14.09
C GLU A 109 -6.90 15.86 -14.43
N LYS A 110 -6.47 16.63 -13.41
CA LYS A 110 -5.48 17.71 -13.54
C LYS A 110 -4.15 17.22 -14.12
N TYR A 111 -3.75 15.98 -13.83
CA TYR A 111 -2.44 15.45 -14.21
C TYR A 111 -2.48 14.46 -15.37
N THR A 112 -3.65 13.88 -15.64
CA THR A 112 -3.80 12.79 -16.62
C THR A 112 -4.53 13.19 -17.90
N SER A 113 -5.19 14.35 -17.93
CA SER A 113 -6.01 14.81 -19.06
C SER A 113 -5.23 15.05 -20.36
N THR A 114 -3.97 15.43 -20.28
CA THR A 114 -3.12 15.73 -21.44
C THR A 114 -2.25 14.56 -21.89
N VAL A 115 -2.25 13.46 -21.13
CA VAL A 115 -1.33 12.34 -21.33
C VAL A 115 -2.02 11.30 -22.22
N ASP A 116 -1.60 11.22 -23.47
CA ASP A 116 -2.01 10.12 -24.34
C ASP A 116 -1.22 8.87 -23.98
N PHE A 117 -1.77 8.06 -23.07
CA PHE A 117 -1.18 6.77 -22.68
C PHE A 117 -1.03 5.79 -23.85
N THR A 118 -1.65 6.04 -25.01
CA THR A 118 -1.45 5.23 -26.21
C THR A 118 -0.13 5.53 -26.93
N SER A 119 0.42 6.74 -26.75
CA SER A 119 1.73 7.15 -27.31
C SER A 119 2.93 6.55 -26.56
N LEU A 120 2.76 6.14 -25.30
CA LEU A 120 3.84 5.59 -24.47
C LEU A 120 4.12 4.10 -24.71
N GLY A 121 3.46 3.50 -25.71
CA GLY A 121 3.69 2.10 -26.08
C GLY A 121 3.33 1.09 -24.99
N ILE A 122 2.58 1.49 -23.95
CA ILE A 122 2.06 0.58 -22.93
C ILE A 122 0.85 -0.12 -23.58
N PRO A 123 0.97 -1.38 -24.03
CA PRO A 123 -0.17 -2.06 -24.60
C PRO A 123 -1.23 -2.16 -23.51
N LYS A 124 -2.43 -1.63 -23.78
CA LYS A 124 -3.61 -1.92 -22.96
C LYS A 124 -3.67 -3.45 -22.86
N HIS A 125 -3.41 -4.00 -21.68
CA HIS A 125 -3.48 -5.45 -21.49
C HIS A 125 -4.95 -5.86 -21.61
N LEU A 126 -5.35 -6.24 -22.82
CA LEU A 126 -6.72 -6.63 -23.20
C LEU A 126 -7.08 -8.04 -22.72
N THR A 127 -6.61 -8.47 -21.54
CA THR A 127 -6.98 -9.80 -21.01
C THR A 127 -8.27 -9.80 -20.21
N ARG A 128 -8.94 -8.66 -20.05
CA ARG A 128 -10.24 -8.62 -19.39
C ARG A 128 -11.29 -7.85 -20.17
N LEU A 129 -11.50 -8.24 -21.42
CA LEU A 129 -12.77 -7.97 -22.10
C LEU A 129 -13.50 -9.30 -22.37
N LYS A 130 -14.74 -9.34 -21.88
CA LYS A 130 -15.87 -10.21 -22.30
C LYS A 130 -16.06 -11.55 -21.57
N LYS A 131 -16.81 -11.49 -20.46
CA LYS A 131 -17.98 -12.37 -20.26
C LYS A 131 -19.04 -11.71 -19.38
N GLN A 132 -19.77 -10.76 -19.96
CA GLN A 132 -21.13 -10.43 -19.52
C GLN A 132 -21.99 -10.26 -20.77
N LEU A 133 -22.70 -11.33 -21.13
CA LEU A 133 -24.16 -11.40 -21.31
C LEU A 133 -24.47 -12.66 -22.12
N VAL A 134 -25.27 -13.56 -21.53
CA VAL A 134 -26.49 -14.14 -22.11
C VAL A 134 -27.05 -15.06 -21.02
N ASN A 135 -27.94 -14.48 -20.21
CA ASN A 135 -29.06 -15.23 -19.65
C ASN A 135 -30.16 -15.19 -20.71
N GLY A 136 -30.70 -16.35 -21.09
CA GLY A 136 -32.01 -16.42 -21.73
C GLY A 136 -32.09 -17.23 -23.01
N ALA A 137 -32.39 -18.52 -22.82
CA ALA A 137 -33.32 -19.33 -23.61
C ALA A 137 -32.82 -20.10 -24.85
N ALA A 138 -33.01 -21.42 -24.70
CA ALA A 138 -33.50 -22.41 -25.66
C ALA A 138 -32.49 -23.33 -26.38
N SER A 139 -32.42 -24.56 -25.83
CA SER A 139 -32.52 -25.87 -26.52
C SER A 139 -31.37 -26.26 -27.46
N THR A 140 -30.65 -27.38 -27.31
CA THR A 140 -31.12 -28.77 -27.09
C THR A 140 -29.98 -29.68 -26.58
N GLU A 141 -30.33 -30.60 -25.66
CA GLU A 141 -29.91 -32.01 -25.57
C GLU A 141 -28.42 -32.39 -25.44
N ASN A 142 -27.97 -32.78 -24.22
CA ASN A 142 -27.98 -34.20 -23.80
C ASN A 142 -27.37 -34.44 -22.39
N GLU A 143 -28.09 -35.27 -21.61
CA GLU A 143 -27.64 -36.19 -20.54
C GLU A 143 -27.03 -35.66 -19.22
N GLN A 144 -27.95 -35.35 -18.27
CA GLN A 144 -28.10 -35.88 -16.91
C GLN A 144 -26.88 -36.16 -15.97
N LYS A 145 -26.87 -35.36 -14.87
CA LYS A 145 -26.32 -35.49 -13.49
C LYS A 145 -26.26 -36.92 -12.87
N PRO A 146 -25.54 -37.21 -11.74
CA PRO A 146 -25.29 -36.30 -10.60
C PRO A 146 -23.93 -36.40 -9.87
N ILE A 147 -23.79 -35.47 -8.92
CA ILE A 147 -22.84 -35.39 -7.82
C ILE A 147 -22.57 -36.76 -7.18
N ASN A 148 -21.29 -37.14 -7.02
CA ASN A 148 -20.85 -37.85 -5.83
C ASN A 148 -19.34 -37.68 -5.60
N ALA A 149 -19.01 -37.23 -4.38
CA ALA A 149 -17.71 -37.45 -3.79
C ALA A 149 -17.44 -38.96 -3.80
N ASN A 150 -16.50 -39.40 -4.63
CA ASN A 150 -15.99 -40.76 -4.57
C ASN A 150 -14.48 -40.71 -4.50
N PHE A 151 -14.00 -40.88 -3.26
CA PHE A 151 -12.71 -41.44 -2.93
C PHE A 151 -12.61 -42.79 -3.67
N GLN A 152 -12.04 -42.78 -4.87
CA GLN A 152 -11.69 -44.01 -5.57
C GLN A 152 -10.29 -44.42 -5.14
N SER A 153 -10.28 -45.54 -4.41
CA SER A 153 -9.12 -46.32 -4.03
C SER A 153 -8.07 -46.34 -5.14
N PHE A 154 -6.85 -46.02 -4.73
CA PHE A 154 -5.63 -46.07 -5.51
C PHE A 154 -5.35 -47.52 -5.93
N ASP A 155 -5.70 -47.86 -7.17
CA ASP A 155 -5.20 -49.07 -7.82
C ASP A 155 -4.04 -48.69 -8.77
N GLY A 156 -2.85 -48.64 -8.17
CA GLY A 156 -1.75 -49.45 -8.67
C GLY A 156 -0.92 -49.01 -9.89
N GLN A 157 -1.25 -48.02 -10.73
CA GLN A 157 -0.34 -47.65 -11.86
C GLN A 157 -0.32 -46.19 -12.38
N SER A 158 -1.12 -45.25 -11.88
CA SER A 158 -1.05 -43.86 -12.38
C SER A 158 -0.11 -42.97 -11.55
N SER A 159 0.93 -42.42 -12.18
CA SER A 159 1.78 -41.41 -11.53
C SER A 159 1.06 -40.06 -11.53
N LEU A 160 0.86 -39.48 -10.36
CA LEU A 160 0.35 -38.12 -10.22
C LEU A 160 1.51 -37.12 -10.29
N VAL A 161 1.38 -36.11 -11.15
CA VAL A 161 2.28 -34.95 -11.15
C VAL A 161 1.48 -33.74 -10.68
N ARG A 162 1.79 -33.27 -9.47
CA ARG A 162 1.20 -32.07 -8.84
C ARG A 162 -0.34 -32.02 -8.90
N GLY A 163 -0.97 -33.14 -8.57
CA GLY A 163 -2.43 -33.27 -8.45
C GLY A 163 -3.18 -33.57 -9.76
N ARG A 164 -2.46 -33.87 -10.86
CA ARG A 164 -3.07 -34.33 -12.12
C ARG A 164 -2.50 -35.68 -12.53
N ILE A 165 -3.35 -36.54 -13.08
CA ILE A 165 -2.96 -37.85 -13.64
C ILE A 165 -2.04 -37.59 -14.84
N LYS A 166 -0.88 -38.24 -14.88
CA LYS A 166 0.07 -38.16 -15.99
C LYS A 166 -0.53 -38.81 -17.24
N GLU A 167 -0.70 -38.02 -18.29
CA GLU A 167 -1.03 -38.52 -19.64
C GLU A 167 0.20 -39.19 -20.26
N GLU A 168 0.05 -40.38 -20.84
CA GLU A 168 1.15 -41.24 -21.32
C GLU A 168 1.95 -40.65 -22.50
N GLY A 169 1.40 -39.64 -23.19
CA GLY A 169 2.06 -38.92 -24.28
C GLY A 169 2.92 -37.71 -23.88
N LYS A 170 3.10 -37.42 -22.59
CA LYS A 170 3.84 -36.24 -22.11
C LYS A 170 5.21 -36.64 -21.54
N SER A 171 6.27 -35.96 -21.99
CA SER A 171 7.63 -36.19 -21.50
C SER A 171 7.77 -35.87 -20.01
N ALA A 172 8.74 -36.49 -19.34
CA ALA A 172 8.96 -36.34 -17.90
C ALA A 172 9.22 -34.87 -17.46
N THR A 173 9.72 -34.04 -18.38
CA THR A 173 10.01 -32.61 -18.18
C THR A 173 8.83 -31.68 -18.53
N PHE A 174 7.70 -32.21 -18.98
CA PHE A 174 6.54 -31.39 -19.34
C PHE A 174 6.04 -30.60 -18.12
N ASN A 175 6.08 -29.28 -18.22
CA ASN A 175 5.64 -28.34 -17.18
C ASN A 175 6.48 -28.39 -15.88
N GLN A 176 7.76 -28.74 -15.98
CA GLN A 176 8.72 -28.56 -14.88
C GLN A 176 9.20 -27.11 -14.80
N LEU A 177 9.45 -26.63 -13.57
CA LEU A 177 10.11 -25.36 -13.33
C LEU A 177 11.60 -25.49 -13.73
N TRP A 178 12.22 -24.41 -14.23
CA TRP A 178 13.64 -24.42 -14.60
C TRP A 178 14.50 -24.85 -13.41
N SER A 179 15.49 -25.69 -13.69
CA SER A 179 16.52 -25.99 -12.70
C SER A 179 17.41 -24.77 -12.47
N ILE A 180 18.02 -24.68 -11.28
CA ILE A 180 18.87 -23.54 -10.90
C ILE A 180 20.10 -23.42 -11.83
N GLU A 181 20.53 -24.53 -12.41
CA GLU A 181 21.61 -24.58 -13.41
C GLU A 181 21.18 -24.02 -14.77
N GLU A 182 19.91 -24.20 -15.14
CA GLU A 182 19.29 -23.64 -16.36
C GLU A 182 18.89 -22.16 -16.21
N GLN A 183 18.77 -21.65 -14.98
CA GLN A 183 18.42 -20.27 -14.69
C GLN A 183 19.63 -19.31 -14.66
N LYS A 184 20.80 -19.76 -15.12
CA LYS A 184 22.05 -18.97 -15.11
C LYS A 184 22.29 -18.19 -16.40
#